data_AF-A0AAV3ITZ1-F1
#
_entry.id   AF-A0AAV3ITZ1-F1
#
_cell.length_a   1.000
_cell.length_b   1.000
_cell.length_c   1.000
_cell.angle_alpha   90.00
_cell.angle_beta   90.00
_cell.angle_gamma   90.00
#
_symmetry.space_group_name_H-M   'P 1'
#
loop_
_entity.id
_entity.type
_entity.pdbx_description
1 polymer ?
#
loop_
_entity_poly.entity_id
_entity_poly.type
_entity_poly.pdbx_seq_one_letter_code
_entity_poly.pdbx_strand_id
1 'polypeptide(L)'
;MKKHLLNKNQLFSLKRKTLEKRIRKYYFETGDAKDTLEFLLVLQVREELTNDDFSFMMVDIVKHIFMKTKNTRLLRRLSIFFEDYFDKKEWKVLSRRLFTVKHFIADKLEKLYTHFAKMPLESLVGS
;
A
#
# COMPACT_ATOMS: atom_id res chain seq x y z
N MET A 1 -14.30 19.19 -8.93
CA MET A 1 -13.08 18.36 -9.13
C MET A 1 -12.13 18.60 -7.97
N LYS A 2 -11.81 17.59 -7.16
CA LYS A 2 -10.67 17.70 -6.22
C LYS A 2 -9.41 17.89 -7.06
N LYS A 3 -8.74 19.03 -6.92
CA LYS A 3 -7.46 19.29 -7.57
C LYS A 3 -6.44 18.38 -6.89
N HIS A 4 -6.23 17.18 -7.44
CA HIS A 4 -5.19 16.27 -6.95
C HIS A 4 -3.85 17.00 -6.98
N LEU A 5 -3.07 16.86 -5.90
CA LEU A 5 -1.79 17.54 -5.71
C LEU A 5 -0.86 17.41 -6.91
N LEU A 6 -0.74 16.17 -7.43
CA LEU A 6 0.07 15.82 -8.58
C LEU A 6 -0.83 15.13 -9.60
N ASN A 7 -0.70 15.54 -10.86
CA ASN A 7 -1.27 14.77 -11.97
C ASN A 7 -0.32 13.63 -12.39
N LYS A 8 -0.81 12.71 -13.24
CA LYS A 8 -0.04 11.56 -13.72
C LYS A 8 1.29 11.99 -14.34
N ASN A 9 1.29 13.00 -15.23
CA ASN A 9 2.50 13.48 -15.88
C ASN A 9 3.53 13.97 -14.87
N GLN A 10 3.12 14.65 -13.81
CA GLN A 10 4.01 15.13 -12.76
C GLN A 10 4.62 13.98 -11.94
N LEU A 11 3.86 12.91 -11.65
CA LEU A 11 4.40 11.73 -10.95
C LEU A 11 5.49 11.02 -11.74
N PHE A 12 5.40 11.00 -13.08
CA PHE A 12 6.36 10.30 -13.95
C PHE A 12 7.50 11.18 -14.47
N SER A 13 7.38 12.51 -14.44
CA SER A 13 8.42 13.42 -14.98
C SER A 13 9.24 14.13 -13.90
N LEU A 14 8.69 14.36 -12.71
CA LEU A 14 9.39 15.13 -11.69
C LEU A 14 10.48 14.27 -11.01
N LYS A 15 11.55 14.96 -10.59
CA LYS A 15 12.65 14.37 -9.82
C LYS A 15 12.23 14.06 -8.39
N ARG A 16 12.86 13.05 -7.78
CA ARG A 16 12.67 12.61 -6.38
C ARG A 16 12.52 13.76 -5.38
N LYS A 17 13.52 14.66 -5.31
CA LYS A 17 13.52 15.80 -4.38
C LYS A 17 12.28 16.71 -4.51
N THR A 18 11.80 16.92 -5.73
CA THR A 18 10.61 17.75 -5.99
C THR A 18 9.34 17.02 -5.56
N LEU A 19 9.24 15.73 -5.86
CA LEU A 19 8.12 14.88 -5.47
C LEU A 19 8.02 14.80 -3.95
N GLU A 20 9.12 14.51 -3.28
CA GLU A 20 9.18 14.42 -1.82
C GLU A 20 8.74 15.73 -1.16
N LYS A 21 9.27 16.88 -1.60
CA LYS A 21 8.87 18.19 -1.07
C LYS A 21 7.37 18.45 -1.24
N ARG A 22 6.81 18.14 -2.42
CA ARG A 22 5.40 18.41 -2.72
C ARG A 22 4.46 17.48 -1.96
N ILE A 23 4.74 16.18 -1.94
CA ILE A 23 3.91 15.18 -1.24
C ILE A 23 3.98 15.41 0.27
N ARG A 24 5.17 15.65 0.83
CA ARG A 24 5.34 15.99 2.25
C ARG A 24 4.52 17.22 2.62
N LYS A 25 4.64 18.30 1.84
CA LYS A 25 3.87 19.54 2.07
C LYS A 25 2.36 19.28 2.06
N TYR A 26 1.87 18.56 1.05
CA TYR A 26 0.46 18.21 0.93
C TYR A 26 -0.06 17.39 2.11
N TYR A 27 0.68 16.38 2.55
CA TYR A 27 0.29 15.57 3.69
C TYR A 27 0.14 16.42 4.96
N PHE A 28 1.09 17.33 5.22
CA PHE A 28 1.01 18.21 6.39
C PHE A 28 -0.13 19.25 6.30
N GLU A 29 -0.46 19.72 5.10
CA GLU A 29 -1.56 20.69 4.90
C GLU A 29 -2.94 20.04 4.97
N THR A 30 -3.09 18.79 4.51
CA THR A 30 -4.41 18.15 4.33
C THR A 30 -4.68 17.01 5.29
N GLY A 31 -3.64 16.36 5.82
CA GLY A 31 -3.75 15.10 6.54
C GLY A 31 -4.25 13.92 5.69
N ASP A 32 -4.29 14.05 4.35
CA ASP A 32 -4.86 13.02 3.48
C ASP A 32 -3.91 11.82 3.34
N ALA A 33 -4.07 10.88 4.26
CA ALA A 33 -3.33 9.62 4.30
C ALA A 33 -3.53 8.76 3.05
N LYS A 34 -4.74 8.79 2.46
CA LYS A 34 -5.05 7.93 1.31
C LYS A 34 -4.26 8.40 0.08
N ASP A 35 -4.44 9.65 -0.30
CA ASP A 35 -3.80 10.19 -1.50
C ASP A 35 -2.27 10.16 -1.36
N THR A 36 -1.76 10.42 -0.15
CA THR A 36 -0.32 10.33 0.14
C THR A 36 0.24 8.93 -0.11
N LEU A 37 -0.42 7.88 0.38
CA LEU A 37 0.00 6.49 0.16
C LEU A 37 -0.16 6.06 -1.30
N GLU A 38 -1.21 6.51 -1.99
CA GLU A 38 -1.39 6.23 -3.42
C GLU A 38 -0.28 6.87 -4.28
N PHE A 39 0.12 8.11 -3.98
CA PHE A 39 1.28 8.72 -4.64
C PHE A 39 2.56 7.93 -4.42
N LEU A 40 2.81 7.49 -3.19
CA LEU A 40 4.00 6.71 -2.85
C LEU A 40 4.02 5.35 -3.54
N LEU A 41 2.87 4.67 -3.60
CA LEU A 41 2.74 3.40 -4.33
C LEU A 41 3.05 3.58 -5.82
N VAL A 42 2.55 4.65 -6.45
CA VAL A 42 2.86 4.96 -7.85
C VAL A 42 4.37 5.17 -8.06
N LEU A 43 5.07 5.76 -7.08
CA LEU A 43 6.52 5.96 -7.17
C LEU A 43 7.30 4.65 -7.02
N GLN A 44 6.85 3.72 -6.18
CA GLN A 44 7.42 2.36 -6.14
C GLN A 44 7.25 1.66 -7.48
N VAL A 45 6.05 1.71 -8.07
CA VAL A 45 5.81 1.15 -9.41
C VAL A 45 6.67 1.83 -10.48
N ARG A 46 6.87 3.15 -10.37
CA ARG A 46 7.75 3.88 -11.30
C ARG A 46 9.19 3.40 -11.20
N GLU A 47 9.71 3.20 -9.99
CA GLU A 47 11.07 2.67 -9.76
C GLU A 47 11.24 1.27 -10.35
N GLU A 48 10.23 0.40 -10.28
CA GLU A 48 10.28 -0.91 -10.94
C GLU A 48 10.30 -0.81 -12.48
N LEU A 49 9.80 0.29 -13.04
CA LEU A 49 9.68 0.51 -14.49
C LEU A 49 10.78 1.40 -15.08
N THR A 50 11.57 2.09 -14.26
CA THR A 50 12.61 3.04 -14.72
C THR A 50 13.93 2.84 -13.97
N ASN A 51 14.99 3.51 -14.41
CA ASN A 51 16.28 3.50 -13.71
C ASN A 51 16.37 4.57 -12.61
N ASP A 52 15.24 5.21 -12.24
CA ASP A 52 15.20 6.24 -11.21
C ASP A 52 15.01 5.60 -9.83
N ASP A 53 15.76 6.06 -8.83
CA ASP A 53 15.62 5.61 -7.44
C ASP A 53 14.48 6.34 -6.69
N PHE A 54 13.46 5.59 -6.29
CA PHE A 54 12.37 6.01 -5.38
C PHE A 54 12.28 5.17 -4.11
N SER A 55 13.31 4.37 -3.82
CA SER A 55 13.37 3.46 -2.68
C SER A 55 13.16 4.21 -1.38
N PHE A 56 12.28 3.70 -0.52
CA PHE A 56 12.05 4.22 0.83
C PHE A 56 11.73 5.73 0.89
N MET A 57 10.88 6.22 -0.02
CA MET A 57 10.40 7.60 0.00
C MET A 57 9.49 7.86 1.21
N MET A 58 9.83 8.86 2.03
CA MET A 58 8.99 9.37 3.14
C MET A 58 8.59 8.30 4.18
N VAL A 59 9.55 7.47 4.59
CA VAL A 59 9.35 6.38 5.57
C VAL A 59 8.68 6.85 6.85
N ASP A 60 9.10 8.00 7.38
CA ASP A 60 8.55 8.60 8.60
C ASP A 60 7.04 8.85 8.49
N ILE A 61 6.60 9.38 7.35
CA ILE A 61 5.20 9.68 7.07
C ILE A 61 4.39 8.40 6.89
N VAL A 62 4.93 7.42 6.14
CA VAL A 62 4.28 6.12 5.95
C VAL A 62 4.05 5.41 7.29
N LYS A 63 5.09 5.32 8.11
CA LYS A 63 4.99 4.74 9.47
C LYS A 63 3.96 5.47 10.31
N HIS A 64 3.98 6.80 10.28
CA HIS A 64 3.02 7.62 11.03
C HIS A 64 1.57 7.34 10.60
N ILE A 65 1.29 7.35 9.29
CA ILE A 65 -0.04 7.09 8.74
C ILE A 65 -0.55 5.72 9.20
N PHE A 66 0.25 4.67 9.01
CA PHE A 66 -0.19 3.31 9.35
C PHE A 66 -0.35 3.08 10.85
N MET A 67 0.42 3.76 11.69
CA MET A 67 0.33 3.63 13.14
C MET A 67 -0.79 4.47 13.77
N LYS A 68 -1.10 5.64 13.21
CA LYS A 68 -2.00 6.61 13.83
C LYS A 68 -3.39 6.68 13.20
N THR A 69 -3.53 6.44 11.90
CA THR A 69 -4.81 6.54 11.19
C THR A 69 -5.72 5.35 11.49
N LYS A 70 -7.04 5.57 11.60
CA LYS A 70 -8.05 4.51 11.82
C LYS A 70 -7.88 3.36 10.82
N ASN A 71 -7.97 2.13 11.30
CA ASN A 71 -7.91 0.94 10.44
C ASN A 71 -9.08 0.93 9.43
N THR A 72 -8.76 0.93 8.15
CA THR A 72 -9.73 0.83 7.04
C THR A 72 -9.33 -0.29 6.09
N ARG A 73 -10.29 -0.82 5.32
CA ARG A 73 -10.02 -1.86 4.31
C ARG A 73 -8.95 -1.43 3.29
N LEU A 74 -8.95 -0.15 2.92
CA LEU A 74 -7.97 0.40 2.00
C LEU A 74 -6.56 0.43 2.61
N LEU A 75 -6.41 0.90 3.85
CA LEU A 75 -5.11 0.88 4.53
C LEU A 75 -4.58 -0.54 4.71
N ARG A 76 -5.43 -1.52 5.01
CA ARG A 76 -4.99 -2.93 5.03
C ARG A 76 -4.41 -3.36 3.69
N ARG A 77 -5.10 -3.09 2.58
CA ARG A 77 -4.62 -3.44 1.24
C ARG A 77 -3.32 -2.72 0.90
N LEU A 78 -3.23 -1.42 1.19
CA LEU A 78 -2.04 -0.63 0.89
C LEU A 78 -0.84 -1.04 1.75
N SER A 79 -1.05 -1.48 2.99
CA SER A 79 0.05 -1.81 3.92
C SER A 79 1.02 -2.87 3.39
N ILE A 80 0.54 -3.79 2.55
CA ILE A 80 1.34 -4.87 1.96
C ILE A 80 2.49 -4.32 1.10
N PHE A 81 2.26 -3.20 0.39
CA PHE A 81 3.29 -2.58 -0.46
C PHE A 81 4.35 -1.79 0.32
N PHE A 82 4.12 -1.59 1.62
CA PHE A 82 5.01 -0.83 2.50
C PHE A 82 5.59 -1.71 3.61
N GLU A 83 5.54 -3.05 3.51
CA GLU A 83 6.07 -3.95 4.55
C GLU A 83 7.54 -3.65 4.87
N ASP A 84 8.36 -3.46 3.84
CA ASP A 84 9.80 -3.19 3.98
C ASP A 84 10.11 -1.84 4.64
N TYR A 85 9.11 -0.95 4.78
CA TYR A 85 9.29 0.31 5.49
C TYR A 85 9.36 0.09 7.00
N PHE A 86 8.91 -1.06 7.50
CA PHE A 86 8.81 -1.36 8.93
C PHE A 86 9.85 -2.39 9.34
N ASP A 87 10.45 -2.18 10.50
CA ASP A 87 11.26 -3.22 11.11
C ASP A 87 10.36 -4.39 11.54
N LYS A 88 10.92 -5.60 11.64
CA LYS A 88 10.18 -6.82 12.02
C LYS A 88 9.28 -6.64 13.25
N LYS A 89 9.75 -5.88 14.25
CA LYS A 89 8.98 -5.58 15.48
C LYS A 89 7.81 -4.63 15.19
N GLU A 90 8.05 -3.57 14.43
CA GLU A 90 7.02 -2.59 14.05
C GLU A 90 5.96 -3.23 13.16
N TRP A 91 6.38 -4.04 12.18
CA TRP A 91 5.48 -4.77 11.29
C TRP A 91 4.57 -5.69 12.08
N LYS A 92 5.11 -6.49 13.01
CA LYS A 92 4.31 -7.37 13.88
C LYS A 92 3.24 -6.61 14.68
N VAL A 93 3.55 -5.39 15.14
CA VAL A 93 2.57 -4.52 15.82
C VAL A 93 1.52 -4.04 14.84
N LEU A 94 1.94 -3.56 13.67
CA LEU A 94 1.05 -3.06 12.64
C LEU A 94 0.12 -4.16 12.11
N SER A 95 0.62 -5.34 11.80
CA SER A 95 -0.18 -6.46 11.29
C SER A 95 -1.25 -6.88 12.29
N ARG A 96 -0.96 -6.91 13.59
CA ARG A 96 -1.97 -7.21 14.63
C ARG A 96 -3.05 -6.14 14.74
N ARG A 97 -2.68 -4.87 14.56
CA ARG A 97 -3.60 -3.74 14.56
C ARG A 97 -4.49 -3.70 13.31
N LEU A 98 -3.89 -3.96 12.15
CA LEU A 98 -4.56 -3.92 10.85
C LEU A 98 -5.41 -5.16 10.63
N PHE A 99 -4.87 -6.34 10.88
CA PHE A 99 -5.54 -7.61 10.66
C PHE A 99 -5.92 -8.22 12.01
N THR A 100 -7.14 -7.95 12.47
CA THR A 100 -7.72 -8.77 13.53
C THR A 100 -7.76 -10.22 13.05
N VAL A 101 -7.43 -11.16 13.94
CA VAL A 101 -7.28 -12.60 13.65
C VAL A 101 -8.41 -13.16 12.77
N LYS A 102 -9.65 -12.68 12.95
CA LYS A 102 -10.81 -13.04 12.12
C LYS A 102 -10.67 -12.69 10.64
N HIS A 103 -10.16 -11.51 10.29
CA HIS A 103 -10.02 -11.09 8.89
C HIS A 103 -8.84 -11.76 8.18
N PHE A 104 -7.71 -11.95 8.87
CA PHE A 104 -6.58 -12.69 8.31
C PHE A 104 -6.95 -14.14 8.01
N ILE A 105 -7.70 -14.78 8.91
CA ILE A 105 -8.22 -16.14 8.74
C ILE A 105 -9.25 -16.19 7.61
N ALA A 106 -10.19 -15.24 7.54
CA ALA A 106 -11.20 -15.20 6.48
C ALA A 106 -10.58 -15.02 5.08
N ASP A 107 -9.67 -14.06 4.89
CA ASP A 107 -9.04 -13.81 3.58
C ASP A 107 -8.13 -14.97 3.14
N LYS A 108 -7.43 -15.63 4.09
CA LYS A 108 -6.65 -16.85 3.78
C LYS A 108 -7.57 -18.04 3.51
N LEU A 109 -8.63 -18.24 4.29
CA LEU A 109 -9.60 -19.30 4.06
C LEU A 109 -10.32 -19.13 2.73
N GLU A 110 -10.68 -17.91 2.34
CA GLU A 110 -11.33 -17.64 1.06
C GLU A 110 -10.39 -17.96 -0.11
N LYS A 111 -9.11 -17.57 -0.02
CA LYS A 111 -8.08 -17.93 -1.03
C LYS A 111 -7.81 -19.43 -1.09
N LEU A 112 -7.74 -20.11 0.06
CA LEU A 112 -7.61 -21.57 0.14
C LEU A 112 -8.84 -22.25 -0.45
N TYR A 113 -10.05 -21.82 -0.07
CA TYR A 113 -11.30 -22.36 -0.61
C TYR A 113 -11.41 -22.15 -2.11
N THR A 114 -11.04 -21.00 -2.66
CA THR A 114 -11.03 -20.80 -4.12
C THR A 114 -10.02 -21.68 -4.83
N HIS A 115 -8.84 -21.93 -4.24
CA HIS A 115 -7.86 -22.86 -4.81
C HIS A 115 -8.31 -24.32 -4.72
N PHE A 116 -8.82 -24.75 -3.56
CA PHE A 116 -9.14 -26.15 -3.28
C PHE A 116 -10.57 -26.55 -3.66
N ALA A 117 -11.51 -25.63 -3.88
CA ALA A 117 -12.85 -25.93 -4.38
C ALA A 117 -12.96 -25.81 -5.92
N LYS A 118 -12.03 -25.11 -6.59
CA LYS A 118 -11.94 -25.13 -8.07
C LYS A 118 -11.17 -26.33 -8.61
N MET A 119 -10.11 -26.78 -7.92
CA MET A 119 -9.32 -27.94 -8.34
C MET A 119 -10.08 -29.30 -8.44
N PRO A 120 -11.08 -29.64 -7.60
CA PRO A 120 -11.76 -30.92 -7.69
C PRO A 120 -12.93 -30.93 -8.70
N LEU A 121 -13.48 -29.77 -9.05
CA LEU A 121 -14.63 -29.70 -9.98
C LEU A 121 -14.18 -29.75 -11.45
N GLU A 122 -13.05 -29.13 -11.79
CA GLU A 122 -12.50 -29.21 -13.15
C GLU A 122 -12.01 -30.63 -13.50
N SER A 123 -11.54 -31.42 -12.52
CA SER A 123 -11.16 -32.82 -12.72
C SER A 123 -12.34 -33.80 -12.76
N LEU A 124 -13.55 -33.38 -12.38
CA LEU A 124 -14.76 -34.23 -12.36
C LEU A 124 -15.69 -33.99 -13.57
N VAL A 125 -15.47 -32.93 -14.35
CA VAL A 125 -16.29 -32.61 -15.55
C VAL A 125 -15.66 -33.17 -16.84
N GLY A 126 -14.48 -33.79 -16.76
CA GLY A 126 -13.72 -34.32 -17.90
C GLY A 126 -13.25 -35.77 -17.74
N SER A 127 -14.11 -36.69 -17.28
CA SER A 127 -13.86 -38.14 -17.30
C SER A 127 -15.11 -38.91 -17.70
#